data_AF-A3QMA6-F1
#
_entry.id   AF-A3QMA6-F1
#
_cell.length_a   1.000
_cell.length_b   1.000
_cell.length_c   1.000
_cell.angle_alpha   90.00
_cell.angle_beta   90.00
_cell.angle_gamma   90.00
#
_symmetry.space_group_name_H-M   'P 1'
#
loop_
_entity.id
_entity.type
_entity.pdbx_description
1 polymer ?
#
loop_
_entity_poly.entity_id
_entity_poly.type
_entity_poly.pdbx_seq_one_letter_code
_entity_poly.pdbx_strand_id
1 'polypeptide(L)'
;MIFTISNNTYQIWLPIFTLNDVAYNQKFYQFLLIFELLLSLTVLVFTITSGFIILTRTAFHKNFNSLIAIVVLSWLFSAAGKLLLTPYFIGFWVIEPVTRGLPWWTCDVAKMARLDSISSAWPLFLGGALTWYYMSILTTCLITLSIERVCASFFIKNYENTRRTYLLALLILFQQILIFLLGYFLFFNLIHFITIVSVLVGLNVLAMMVFCINRWYNLKVLREFEQRPRESAKHYTLPVRFQAKENLRVFNLTARVFVVGFFLIILGFTFCVMITFEWAPSLETLLIFCFENLIHLNPLIINAVLILSVSTWSKALPNSRLFRKISLIKVHPIVPNHSQQQETDTYFSQLHSVWEKKVNVL
;
A
#
# COMPACT_ATOMS: atom_id res chain seq x y z
N MET A 1 -14.58 -10.09 -14.16
CA MET A 1 -15.23 -10.86 -15.24
C MET A 1 -14.46 -12.13 -15.51
N ILE A 2 -15.15 -13.25 -15.68
CA ILE A 2 -14.56 -14.56 -15.98
C ILE A 2 -14.68 -14.84 -17.49
N PHE A 3 -13.57 -15.26 -18.08
CA PHE A 3 -13.44 -15.67 -19.47
C PHE A 3 -13.19 -17.16 -19.56
N THR A 4 -13.85 -17.82 -20.49
CA THR A 4 -13.57 -19.19 -20.92
C THR A 4 -12.73 -19.13 -22.18
N ILE A 5 -11.57 -19.79 -22.17
CA ILE A 5 -10.62 -19.74 -23.26
C ILE A 5 -10.57 -21.07 -24.02
N SER A 6 -10.44 -21.00 -25.34
CA SER A 6 -10.26 -22.15 -26.25
C SER A 6 -11.27 -23.27 -25.98
N ASN A 7 -12.57 -22.99 -26.19
CA ASN A 7 -13.66 -23.95 -25.97
C ASN A 7 -13.70 -24.57 -24.55
N ASN A 8 -13.62 -23.73 -23.51
CA ASN A 8 -13.70 -24.11 -22.08
C ASN A 8 -12.52 -24.95 -21.54
N THR A 9 -11.35 -24.93 -22.19
CA THR A 9 -10.17 -25.66 -21.69
C THR A 9 -9.69 -25.12 -20.34
N TYR A 10 -9.74 -23.81 -20.13
CA TYR A 10 -9.44 -23.17 -18.86
C TYR A 10 -10.21 -21.84 -18.72
N GLN A 11 -10.28 -21.36 -17.48
CA GLN A 11 -10.97 -20.13 -17.12
C GLN A 11 -9.96 -19.09 -16.67
N ILE A 12 -10.20 -17.83 -17.05
CA ILE A 12 -9.43 -16.68 -16.58
C ILE A 12 -10.35 -15.70 -15.89
N TRP A 13 -10.03 -15.32 -14.67
CA TRP A 13 -10.77 -14.29 -13.95
C TRP A 13 -9.97 -12.99 -13.85
N LEU A 14 -10.50 -11.94 -14.47
CA LEU A 14 -9.91 -10.61 -14.49
C LEU A 14 -10.68 -9.65 -13.57
N PRO A 15 -10.01 -8.67 -12.94
CA PRO A 15 -10.63 -7.68 -12.07
C PRO A 15 -11.26 -6.55 -12.90
N ILE A 16 -12.17 -6.92 -13.79
CA ILE A 16 -12.84 -6.06 -14.77
C ILE A 16 -14.35 -6.19 -14.57
N PHE A 17 -15.03 -5.06 -14.40
CA PHE A 17 -16.45 -5.02 -14.04
C PHE A 17 -17.34 -4.63 -15.22
N THR A 18 -16.80 -3.94 -16.23
CA THR A 18 -17.51 -3.57 -17.46
C THR A 18 -16.64 -3.83 -18.69
N LEU A 19 -17.29 -4.09 -19.82
CA LEU A 19 -16.67 -4.15 -21.14
C LEU A 19 -17.60 -3.47 -22.14
N ASN A 20 -17.03 -2.66 -23.03
CA ASN A 20 -17.76 -1.98 -24.11
C ASN A 20 -19.02 -1.27 -23.60
N ASP A 21 -18.94 -0.59 -22.46
CA ASP A 21 -20.10 0.04 -21.85
C ASP A 21 -20.48 1.33 -22.60
N VAL A 22 -21.67 1.33 -23.18
CA VAL A 22 -22.22 2.43 -24.00
C VAL A 22 -22.46 3.68 -23.16
N ALA A 23 -22.59 3.55 -21.83
CA ALA A 23 -22.73 4.68 -20.93
C ALA A 23 -21.54 5.67 -21.06
N TYR A 24 -20.33 5.18 -21.37
CA TYR A 24 -19.15 6.04 -21.59
C TYR A 24 -19.24 6.95 -22.82
N ASN A 25 -20.22 6.75 -23.70
CA ASN A 25 -20.50 7.69 -24.79
C ASN A 25 -21.25 8.95 -24.33
N GLN A 26 -21.86 8.92 -23.14
CA GLN A 26 -22.53 10.09 -22.59
C GLN A 26 -21.50 11.11 -22.09
N LYS A 27 -21.77 12.40 -22.33
CA LYS A 27 -20.88 13.52 -21.93
C LYS A 27 -20.51 13.49 -20.43
N PHE A 28 -21.43 13.05 -19.58
CA PHE A 28 -21.19 12.92 -18.14
C PHE A 28 -20.04 11.95 -17.82
N TYR A 29 -20.09 10.74 -18.37
CA TYR A 29 -19.03 9.74 -18.15
C TYR A 29 -17.72 10.11 -18.86
N GLN A 30 -17.79 10.77 -20.02
CA GLN A 30 -16.58 11.33 -20.66
C GLN A 30 -15.90 12.36 -19.77
N PHE A 31 -16.67 13.24 -19.13
CA PHE A 31 -16.14 14.19 -18.15
C PHE A 31 -15.51 13.46 -16.96
N LEU A 32 -16.17 12.42 -16.42
CA LEU A 32 -15.62 11.62 -15.33
C LEU A 32 -14.29 10.93 -15.71
N LEU A 33 -14.17 10.41 -16.93
CA LEU A 33 -12.92 9.81 -17.42
C LEU A 33 -11.78 10.84 -17.54
N ILE A 34 -12.07 12.05 -18.04
CA ILE A 34 -11.07 13.13 -18.08
C ILE A 34 -10.65 13.52 -16.66
N PHE A 35 -11.60 13.62 -15.73
CA PHE A 35 -11.32 13.91 -14.34
C PHE A 35 -10.49 12.80 -13.67
N GLU A 36 -10.83 11.53 -13.89
CA GLU A 36 -10.04 10.37 -13.45
C GLU A 36 -8.62 10.43 -14.01
N LEU A 37 -8.44 10.76 -15.29
CA LEU A 37 -7.11 10.88 -15.89
C LEU A 37 -6.28 11.97 -15.19
N LEU A 38 -6.86 13.14 -14.91
CA LEU A 38 -6.18 14.22 -14.19
C LEU A 38 -5.80 13.80 -12.76
N LEU A 39 -6.69 13.10 -12.05
CA LEU A 39 -6.39 12.54 -10.74
C LEU A 39 -5.30 11.47 -10.81
N SER A 40 -5.32 10.60 -11.82
CA SER A 40 -4.32 9.54 -12.03
C SER A 40 -2.93 10.12 -12.29
N LEU A 41 -2.84 11.21 -13.07
CA LEU A 41 -1.58 11.95 -13.26
C LEU A 41 -1.10 12.59 -11.95
N THR A 42 -2.02 13.12 -11.14
CA THR A 42 -1.70 13.65 -9.81
C THR A 42 -1.17 12.55 -8.88
N VAL A 43 -1.81 11.37 -8.88
CA VAL A 43 -1.36 10.19 -8.14
C VAL A 43 0.00 9.72 -8.60
N LEU A 44 0.27 9.72 -9.91
CA LEU A 44 1.58 9.33 -10.45
C LEU A 44 2.70 10.20 -9.87
N VAL A 45 2.54 11.53 -9.93
CA VAL A 45 3.56 12.43 -9.40
C VAL A 45 3.66 12.31 -7.87
N PHE A 46 2.52 12.19 -7.19
CA PHE A 46 2.51 12.07 -5.73
C PHE A 46 3.15 10.76 -5.25
N THR A 47 2.91 9.65 -5.95
CA THR A 47 3.50 8.34 -5.68
C THR A 47 5.01 8.35 -5.89
N ILE A 48 5.49 8.88 -7.03
CA ILE A 48 6.93 8.99 -7.31
C ILE A 48 7.61 9.88 -6.27
N THR A 49 7.00 11.02 -5.94
CA THR A 49 7.51 11.95 -4.93
C THR A 49 7.56 11.30 -3.55
N SER A 50 6.50 10.58 -3.16
CA SER A 50 6.42 9.86 -1.89
C SER A 50 7.49 8.79 -1.79
N GLY A 51 7.63 7.94 -2.82
CA GLY A 51 8.67 6.91 -2.86
C GLY A 51 10.08 7.51 -2.75
N PHE A 52 10.35 8.61 -3.47
CA PHE A 52 11.62 9.32 -3.38
C PHE A 52 11.89 9.88 -1.98
N ILE A 53 10.90 10.53 -1.35
CA ILE A 53 11.04 11.07 0.01
C ILE A 53 11.33 9.96 1.02
N ILE A 54 10.61 8.84 0.94
CA ILE A 54 10.76 7.70 1.87
C ILE A 54 12.16 7.08 1.76
N LEU A 55 12.69 6.93 0.53
CA LEU A 55 14.01 6.37 0.29
C LEU A 55 15.16 7.31 0.68
N THR A 56 14.98 8.62 0.50
CA THR A 56 16.06 9.60 0.76
C THR A 56 16.06 10.16 2.17
N ARG A 57 14.89 10.30 2.80
CA ARG A 57 14.73 10.85 4.14
C ARG A 57 14.38 9.72 5.11
N THR A 58 15.40 9.01 5.56
CA THR A 58 15.22 7.85 6.43
C THR A 58 14.66 8.27 7.80
N ALA A 59 13.38 8.00 8.03
CA ALA A 59 12.73 8.20 9.33
C ALA A 59 12.83 6.97 10.24
N PHE A 60 12.94 5.80 9.62
CA PHE A 60 13.06 4.48 10.26
C PHE A 60 14.27 3.73 9.70
N HIS A 61 14.51 2.52 10.20
CA HIS A 61 15.51 1.62 9.66
C HIS A 61 15.35 1.39 8.14
N LYS A 62 16.48 1.21 7.43
CA LYS A 62 16.53 1.14 5.96
C LYS A 62 15.63 0.06 5.37
N ASN A 63 15.56 -1.10 6.01
CA ASN A 63 14.71 -2.21 5.56
C ASN A 63 13.24 -1.79 5.50
N PHE A 64 12.75 -1.14 6.55
CA PHE A 64 11.36 -0.69 6.65
C PHE A 64 11.02 0.40 5.64
N ASN A 65 11.88 1.43 5.51
CA ASN A 65 11.68 2.45 4.50
C ASN A 65 11.66 1.86 3.08
N SER A 66 12.53 0.88 2.82
CA SER A 66 12.59 0.20 1.51
C SER A 66 11.32 -0.58 1.21
N LEU A 67 10.81 -1.34 2.19
CA LEU A 67 9.53 -2.06 2.05
C LEU A 67 8.36 -1.12 1.77
N ILE A 68 8.26 -0.04 2.54
CA ILE A 68 7.20 0.97 2.31
C ILE A 68 7.35 1.58 0.92
N ALA A 69 8.57 1.95 0.51
CA ALA A 69 8.80 2.53 -0.81
C ALA A 69 8.40 1.57 -1.93
N ILE A 70 8.68 0.27 -1.81
CA ILE A 70 8.24 -0.76 -2.76
C ILE A 70 6.70 -0.79 -2.83
N VAL A 71 6.01 -0.79 -1.70
CA VAL A 71 4.54 -0.79 -1.65
C VAL A 71 3.97 0.47 -2.30
N VAL A 72 4.51 1.65 -1.99
CA VAL A 72 4.08 2.92 -2.59
C VAL A 72 4.30 2.92 -4.10
N LEU A 73 5.50 2.57 -4.55
CA LEU A 73 5.86 2.56 -5.98
C LEU A 73 5.17 1.43 -6.77
N SER A 74 4.65 0.40 -6.09
CA SER A 74 3.91 -0.67 -6.76
C SER A 74 2.66 -0.20 -7.50
N TRP A 75 2.12 0.97 -7.14
CA TRP A 75 1.00 1.58 -7.87
C TRP A 75 1.31 1.84 -9.34
N LEU A 76 2.59 1.97 -9.73
CA LEU A 76 2.97 2.07 -11.15
C LEU A 76 2.49 0.86 -11.98
N PHE A 77 2.41 -0.34 -11.38
CA PHE A 77 1.81 -1.51 -12.03
C PHE A 77 0.29 -1.36 -12.18
N SER A 78 -0.39 -0.77 -11.20
CA SER A 78 -1.82 -0.43 -11.31
C SER A 78 -2.08 0.58 -12.43
N ALA A 79 -1.25 1.62 -12.53
CA ALA A 79 -1.35 2.62 -13.59
C ALA A 79 -1.14 2.00 -14.97
N ALA A 80 -0.10 1.18 -15.14
CA ALA A 80 0.12 0.45 -16.39
C ALA A 80 -1.06 -0.50 -16.71
N GLY A 81 -1.57 -1.22 -15.70
CA GLY A 81 -2.72 -2.09 -15.86
C GLY A 81 -3.97 -1.33 -16.31
N LYS A 82 -4.27 -0.20 -15.67
CA LYS A 82 -5.41 0.66 -16.03
C LYS A 82 -5.29 1.21 -17.44
N LEU A 83 -4.11 1.68 -17.86
CA LEU A 83 -3.88 2.16 -19.24
C LEU A 83 -4.19 1.09 -20.30
N LEU A 84 -3.88 -0.17 -20.02
CA LEU A 84 -4.18 -1.29 -20.92
C LEU A 84 -5.67 -1.68 -20.92
N LEU A 85 -6.36 -1.52 -19.78
CA LEU A 85 -7.76 -1.90 -19.61
C LEU A 85 -8.75 -0.84 -20.11
N THR A 86 -8.46 0.45 -19.91
CA THR A 86 -9.38 1.55 -20.24
C THR A 86 -9.92 1.52 -21.67
N PRO A 87 -9.12 1.24 -22.73
CA PRO A 87 -9.63 1.15 -24.11
C PRO A 87 -10.74 0.11 -24.30
N TYR A 88 -10.75 -0.97 -23.52
CA TYR A 88 -11.79 -2.00 -23.54
C TYR A 88 -13.05 -1.57 -22.78
N PHE A 89 -12.91 -0.79 -21.71
CA PHE A 89 -14.04 -0.30 -20.92
C PHE A 89 -14.88 0.68 -21.73
N ILE A 90 -14.22 1.62 -22.41
CA ILE A 90 -14.86 2.63 -23.26
C ILE A 90 -15.34 2.08 -24.61
N GLY A 91 -15.00 0.83 -24.94
CA GLY A 91 -15.36 0.20 -26.22
C GLY A 91 -14.58 0.70 -27.43
N PHE A 92 -13.39 1.29 -27.22
CA PHE A 92 -12.46 1.61 -28.31
C PHE A 92 -11.85 0.34 -28.91
N TRP A 93 -11.54 -0.64 -28.05
CA TRP A 93 -11.20 -2.00 -28.47
C TRP A 93 -12.33 -2.94 -28.10
N VAL A 94 -13.07 -3.41 -29.11
CA VAL A 94 -14.20 -4.30 -28.92
C VAL A 94 -13.74 -5.75 -29.00
N ILE A 95 -14.22 -6.56 -28.06
CA ILE A 95 -14.02 -8.00 -28.07
C ILE A 95 -15.34 -8.64 -28.49
N GLU A 96 -15.42 -9.08 -29.74
CA GLU A 96 -16.52 -9.90 -30.22
C GLU A 96 -16.21 -11.39 -30.00
N PRO A 97 -17.18 -12.25 -29.69
CA PRO A 97 -18.63 -12.00 -29.60
C PRO A 97 -19.11 -11.75 -28.15
N VAL A 98 -18.31 -11.11 -27.29
CA VAL A 98 -18.65 -10.93 -25.87
C VAL A 98 -19.93 -10.10 -25.74
N THR A 99 -20.99 -10.71 -25.20
CA THR A 99 -22.27 -10.05 -24.95
C THR A 99 -22.10 -8.93 -23.92
N ARG A 100 -22.87 -7.84 -24.08
CA ARG A 100 -22.90 -6.73 -23.10
C ARG A 100 -23.62 -7.19 -21.82
N GLY A 101 -23.23 -6.61 -20.68
CA GLY A 101 -23.89 -6.88 -19.38
C GLY A 101 -23.53 -8.23 -18.76
N LEU A 102 -22.33 -8.75 -19.03
CA LEU A 102 -21.88 -9.98 -18.38
C LEU A 102 -21.57 -9.75 -16.89
N PRO A 103 -21.94 -10.69 -16.00
CA PRO A 103 -21.67 -10.55 -14.59
C PRO A 103 -20.16 -10.54 -14.33
N TRP A 104 -19.75 -9.71 -13.38
CA TRP A 104 -18.34 -9.63 -12.95
C TRP A 104 -17.80 -10.99 -12.46
N TRP A 105 -18.63 -11.74 -11.72
CA TRP A 105 -18.32 -13.07 -11.24
C TRP A 105 -19.57 -13.95 -11.32
N THR A 106 -19.41 -15.20 -11.75
CA THR A 106 -20.52 -16.17 -11.90
C THR A 106 -19.99 -17.59 -11.79
N CYS A 107 -20.77 -18.49 -11.19
CA CYS A 107 -20.52 -19.94 -11.27
C CYS A 107 -21.06 -20.55 -12.56
N ASP A 108 -21.96 -19.86 -13.26
CA ASP A 108 -22.60 -20.36 -14.48
C ASP A 108 -21.68 -20.14 -15.69
N VAL A 109 -21.14 -21.23 -16.24
CA VAL A 109 -20.27 -21.25 -17.42
C VAL A 109 -20.96 -20.66 -18.65
N ALA A 110 -22.30 -20.74 -18.75
CA ALA A 110 -23.04 -20.14 -19.85
C ALA A 110 -23.04 -18.61 -19.82
N LYS A 111 -22.85 -18.01 -18.64
CA LYS A 111 -22.77 -16.55 -18.44
C LYS A 111 -21.33 -16.02 -18.41
N MET A 112 -20.34 -16.84 -18.77
CA MET A 112 -18.94 -16.42 -18.88
C MET A 112 -18.65 -15.87 -20.28
N ALA A 113 -17.74 -14.90 -20.37
CA ALA A 113 -17.27 -14.39 -21.66
C ALA A 113 -16.49 -15.50 -22.40
N ARG A 114 -16.68 -15.65 -23.72
CA ARG A 114 -15.99 -16.66 -24.53
C ARG A 114 -14.96 -16.02 -25.43
N LEU A 115 -13.74 -16.56 -25.44
CA LEU A 115 -12.66 -16.13 -26.31
C LEU A 115 -11.88 -17.35 -26.83
N ASP A 116 -11.52 -17.32 -28.12
CA ASP A 116 -10.78 -18.42 -28.74
C ASP A 116 -9.33 -18.48 -28.24
N SER A 117 -8.70 -17.31 -28.05
CA SER A 117 -7.31 -17.21 -27.60
C SER A 117 -7.03 -15.89 -26.86
N ILE A 118 -6.17 -15.97 -25.84
CA ILE A 118 -5.62 -14.82 -25.10
C ILE A 118 -4.94 -13.83 -26.05
N SER A 119 -4.28 -14.31 -27.12
CA SER A 119 -3.50 -13.47 -28.02
C SER A 119 -4.33 -12.38 -28.72
N SER A 120 -5.61 -12.63 -28.94
CA SER A 120 -6.55 -11.67 -29.55
C SER A 120 -6.78 -10.41 -28.71
N ALA A 121 -6.73 -10.55 -27.38
CA ALA A 121 -6.98 -9.48 -26.43
C ALA A 121 -5.88 -9.42 -25.36
N TRP A 122 -4.62 -9.70 -25.73
CA TRP A 122 -3.50 -9.77 -24.78
C TRP A 122 -3.36 -8.54 -23.85
N PRO A 123 -3.63 -7.28 -24.27
CA PRO A 123 -3.53 -6.13 -23.38
C PRO A 123 -4.55 -6.21 -22.24
N LEU A 124 -5.75 -6.75 -22.49
CA LEU A 124 -6.78 -6.97 -21.48
C LEU A 124 -6.26 -7.90 -20.37
N PHE A 125 -5.66 -9.02 -20.78
CA PHE A 125 -5.16 -10.04 -19.86
C PHE A 125 -3.94 -9.54 -19.07
N LEU A 126 -3.00 -8.87 -19.74
CA LEU A 126 -1.84 -8.28 -19.06
C LEU A 126 -2.30 -7.17 -18.10
N GLY A 127 -3.21 -6.30 -18.54
CA GLY A 127 -3.75 -5.24 -17.71
C GLY A 127 -4.46 -5.77 -16.46
N GLY A 128 -5.28 -6.82 -16.63
CA GLY A 128 -5.93 -7.49 -15.52
C GLY A 128 -4.95 -8.18 -14.57
N ALA A 129 -3.91 -8.84 -15.09
CA ALA A 129 -2.85 -9.45 -14.27
C ALA A 129 -2.08 -8.41 -13.45
N LEU A 130 -1.74 -7.26 -14.05
CA LEU A 130 -1.07 -6.15 -13.35
C LEU A 130 -1.94 -5.55 -12.25
N THR A 131 -3.25 -5.42 -12.49
CA THR A 131 -4.21 -4.98 -11.46
C THR A 131 -4.29 -6.00 -10.32
N TRP A 132 -4.40 -7.30 -10.61
CA TRP A 132 -4.36 -8.35 -9.59
C TRP A 132 -3.07 -8.36 -8.78
N TYR A 133 -1.94 -8.15 -9.45
CA TYR A 133 -0.62 -8.04 -8.80
C TYR A 133 -0.61 -6.88 -7.80
N TYR A 134 -1.09 -5.72 -8.19
CA TYR A 134 -1.18 -4.56 -7.30
C TYR A 134 -2.14 -4.79 -6.12
N MET A 135 -3.35 -5.30 -6.36
CA MET A 135 -4.28 -5.63 -5.26
C MET A 135 -3.67 -6.66 -4.29
N SER A 136 -2.93 -7.63 -4.82
CA SER A 136 -2.22 -8.62 -4.01
C SER A 136 -1.09 -8.00 -3.18
N ILE A 137 -0.37 -7.00 -3.71
CA ILE A 137 0.60 -6.22 -2.93
C ILE A 137 -0.08 -5.49 -1.78
N LEU A 138 -1.18 -4.78 -2.03
CA LEU A 138 -1.91 -4.06 -0.98
C LEU A 138 -2.38 -4.99 0.13
N THR A 139 -2.80 -6.18 -0.24
CA THR A 139 -3.32 -7.18 0.71
C THR A 139 -2.20 -7.85 1.51
N THR A 140 -1.07 -8.14 0.88
CA THR A 140 0.07 -8.83 1.51
C THR A 140 1.04 -7.88 2.22
N CYS A 141 1.02 -6.58 1.95
CA CYS A 141 2.00 -5.65 2.51
C CYS A 141 1.93 -5.59 4.03
N LEU A 142 0.72 -5.68 4.62
CA LEU A 142 0.53 -5.59 6.06
C LEU A 142 1.19 -6.76 6.79
N ILE A 143 1.05 -7.99 6.28
CA ILE A 143 1.71 -9.15 6.90
C ILE A 143 3.24 -9.03 6.77
N THR A 144 3.75 -8.60 5.61
CA THR A 144 5.19 -8.42 5.40
C THR A 144 5.77 -7.34 6.33
N LEU A 145 5.09 -6.21 6.49
CA LEU A 145 5.50 -5.14 7.42
C LEU A 145 5.42 -5.61 8.88
N SER A 146 4.39 -6.39 9.24
CA SER A 146 4.27 -6.99 10.58
C SER A 146 5.42 -7.96 10.87
N ILE A 147 5.78 -8.85 9.94
CA ILE A 147 6.91 -9.78 10.09
C ILE A 147 8.23 -9.00 10.21
N GLU A 148 8.45 -7.98 9.37
CA GLU A 148 9.66 -7.17 9.46
C GLU A 148 9.80 -6.51 10.83
N ARG A 149 8.69 -6.04 11.41
CA ARG A 149 8.64 -5.50 12.77
C ARG A 149 8.86 -6.55 13.85
N VAL A 150 8.42 -7.80 13.65
CA VAL A 150 8.76 -8.91 14.56
C VAL A 150 10.26 -9.17 14.52
N CYS A 151 10.88 -9.19 13.33
CA CYS A 151 12.33 -9.35 13.21
C CYS A 151 13.09 -8.21 13.89
N ALA A 152 12.64 -6.96 13.73
CA ALA A 152 13.22 -5.80 14.40
C ALA A 152 13.15 -5.91 15.94
N SER A 153 12.05 -6.45 16.48
CA SER A 153 11.91 -6.73 17.91
C SER A 153 12.71 -7.94 18.38
N PHE A 154 12.82 -8.99 17.57
CA PHE A 154 13.59 -10.17 17.91
C PHE A 154 15.09 -9.86 17.97
N PHE A 155 15.58 -9.06 17.02
CA PHE A 155 16.98 -8.62 16.96
C PHE A 155 17.21 -7.28 17.67
N ILE A 156 16.37 -6.89 18.63
CA ILE A 156 16.34 -5.55 19.24
C ILE A 156 17.69 -5.04 19.75
N LYS A 157 18.59 -5.94 20.18
CA LYS A 157 19.93 -5.59 20.68
C LYS A 157 20.85 -5.02 19.60
N ASN A 158 20.79 -5.56 18.38
CA ASN A 158 21.77 -5.32 17.32
C ASN A 158 21.13 -4.99 15.95
N TYR A 159 19.83 -4.74 15.89
CA TYR A 159 19.13 -4.50 14.62
C TYR A 159 19.67 -3.27 13.89
N GLU A 160 19.91 -2.16 14.61
CA GLU A 160 20.47 -0.92 14.02
C GLU A 160 21.94 -1.05 13.64
N ASN A 161 22.71 -1.86 14.39
CA ASN A 161 24.16 -1.95 14.24
C ASN A 161 24.60 -2.86 13.09
N THR A 162 23.73 -3.77 12.63
CA THR A 162 24.04 -4.74 11.57
C THR A 162 23.18 -4.49 10.35
N ARG A 163 23.79 -4.24 9.19
CA ARG A 163 23.08 -4.15 7.91
C ARG A 163 22.55 -5.53 7.50
N ARG A 164 21.34 -5.87 7.95
CA ARG A 164 20.66 -7.13 7.62
C ARG A 164 19.91 -7.01 6.29
N THR A 165 20.63 -6.73 5.20
CA THR A 165 20.03 -6.61 3.85
C THR A 165 19.45 -7.93 3.37
N TYR A 166 20.00 -9.07 3.81
CA TYR A 166 19.44 -10.39 3.54
C TYR A 166 18.01 -10.53 4.08
N LEU A 167 17.69 -9.91 5.22
CA LEU A 167 16.34 -9.95 5.80
C LEU A 167 15.34 -9.24 4.88
N LEU A 168 15.73 -8.08 4.34
CA LEU A 168 14.91 -7.36 3.35
C LEU A 168 14.69 -8.22 2.10
N ALA A 169 15.75 -8.85 1.57
CA ALA A 169 15.64 -9.72 0.41
C ALA A 169 14.71 -10.91 0.66
N LEU A 170 14.82 -11.56 1.82
CA LEU A 170 13.94 -12.68 2.22
C LEU A 170 12.48 -12.24 2.35
N LEU A 171 12.22 -11.06 2.92
CA LEU A 171 10.86 -10.52 3.06
C LEU A 171 10.24 -10.17 1.72
N ILE A 172 11.02 -9.58 0.80
CA ILE A 172 10.58 -9.31 -0.56
C ILE A 172 10.27 -10.62 -1.27
N LEU A 173 11.19 -11.59 -1.21
CA LEU A 173 11.00 -12.90 -1.84
C LEU A 173 9.75 -13.60 -1.32
N PHE A 174 9.57 -13.63 0.01
CA PHE A 174 8.38 -14.16 0.67
C PHE A 174 7.10 -13.49 0.16
N GLN A 175 7.08 -12.15 0.11
CA GLN A 175 5.91 -11.42 -0.38
C GLN A 175 5.64 -11.73 -1.86
N GLN A 176 6.66 -11.76 -2.71
CA GLN A 176 6.49 -12.07 -4.13
C GLN A 176 5.95 -13.50 -4.33
N ILE A 177 6.44 -14.49 -3.58
CA ILE A 177 5.89 -15.86 -3.61
C ILE A 177 4.40 -15.84 -3.26
N LEU A 178 4.00 -15.15 -2.19
CA LEU A 178 2.59 -15.02 -1.83
C LEU A 178 1.76 -14.34 -2.92
N ILE A 179 2.27 -13.26 -3.52
CA ILE A 179 1.59 -12.54 -4.60
C ILE A 179 1.42 -13.43 -5.83
N PHE A 180 2.45 -14.16 -6.24
CA PHE A 180 2.36 -15.05 -7.39
C PHE A 180 1.43 -16.24 -7.14
N LEU A 181 1.41 -16.79 -5.92
CA LEU A 181 0.46 -17.83 -5.54
C LEU A 181 -0.98 -17.29 -5.59
N LEU A 182 -1.26 -16.16 -4.95
CA LEU A 182 -2.57 -15.52 -4.98
C LEU A 182 -2.98 -15.18 -6.41
N GLY A 183 -2.07 -14.57 -7.18
CA GLY A 183 -2.27 -14.20 -8.57
C GLY A 183 -2.57 -15.42 -9.44
N TYR A 184 -1.89 -16.55 -9.25
CA TYR A 184 -2.16 -17.79 -9.97
C TYR A 184 -3.57 -18.32 -9.69
N PHE A 185 -3.96 -18.43 -8.41
CA PHE A 185 -5.29 -18.93 -8.03
C PHE A 185 -6.42 -17.99 -8.49
N LEU A 186 -6.20 -16.68 -8.38
CA LEU A 186 -7.14 -15.65 -8.84
C LEU A 186 -7.26 -15.65 -10.35
N PHE A 187 -6.14 -15.51 -11.06
CA PHE A 187 -6.12 -15.34 -12.50
C PHE A 187 -6.68 -16.56 -13.22
N PHE A 188 -6.39 -17.78 -12.78
CA PHE A 188 -6.95 -18.99 -13.39
C PHE A 188 -8.30 -19.45 -12.78
N ASN A 189 -8.96 -18.61 -11.99
CA ASN A 189 -10.26 -18.90 -11.36
C ASN A 189 -10.30 -20.27 -10.62
N LEU A 190 -9.21 -20.64 -9.95
CA LEU A 190 -9.06 -21.97 -9.34
C LEU A 190 -9.69 -22.10 -7.95
N ILE A 191 -10.07 -20.97 -7.34
CA ILE A 191 -10.69 -20.93 -6.03
C ILE A 191 -11.95 -20.05 -6.12
N HIS A 192 -13.00 -20.48 -5.43
CA HIS A 192 -14.25 -19.75 -5.34
C HIS A 192 -14.05 -18.35 -4.71
N PHE A 193 -14.77 -17.35 -5.24
CA PHE A 193 -14.64 -15.95 -4.83
C PHE A 193 -14.70 -15.74 -3.32
N ILE A 194 -15.75 -16.27 -2.67
CA ILE A 194 -15.97 -16.15 -1.22
C ILE A 194 -14.81 -16.74 -0.41
N THR A 195 -14.24 -17.86 -0.84
CA THR A 195 -13.12 -18.50 -0.17
C THR A 195 -11.88 -17.62 -0.24
N ILE A 196 -11.57 -17.04 -1.41
CA ILE A 196 -10.42 -16.14 -1.55
C ILE A 196 -10.61 -14.89 -0.68
N VAL A 197 -11.77 -14.25 -0.75
CA VAL A 197 -12.06 -13.07 0.09
C VAL A 197 -11.86 -13.39 1.56
N SER A 198 -12.35 -14.55 2.03
CA SER A 198 -12.18 -15.00 3.41
C SER A 198 -10.71 -15.19 3.79
N VAL A 199 -9.90 -15.80 2.90
CA VAL A 199 -8.45 -15.96 3.10
C VAL A 199 -7.73 -14.61 3.16
N LEU A 200 -8.07 -13.67 2.26
CA LEU A 200 -7.45 -12.35 2.22
C LEU A 200 -7.79 -11.51 3.46
N VAL A 201 -9.05 -11.54 3.91
CA VAL A 201 -9.48 -10.90 5.16
C VAL A 201 -8.77 -11.55 6.35
N GLY A 202 -8.72 -12.89 6.40
CA GLY A 202 -8.01 -13.63 7.44
C GLY A 202 -6.52 -13.28 7.52
N LEU A 203 -5.85 -13.10 6.38
CA LEU A 203 -4.45 -12.67 6.32
C LEU A 203 -4.24 -11.27 6.92
N ASN A 204 -5.15 -10.34 6.65
CA ASN A 204 -5.09 -8.98 7.21
C ASN A 204 -5.38 -8.97 8.72
N VAL A 205 -6.33 -9.78 9.19
CA VAL A 205 -6.61 -9.95 10.62
C VAL A 205 -5.38 -10.55 11.32
N LEU A 206 -4.76 -11.57 10.75
CA LEU A 206 -3.53 -12.16 11.26
C LEU A 206 -2.40 -11.13 11.32
N ALA A 207 -2.21 -10.33 10.27
CA ALA A 207 -1.22 -9.27 10.24
C ALA A 207 -1.42 -8.26 11.38
N MET A 208 -2.67 -7.87 11.65
CA MET A 208 -3.01 -6.97 12.74
C MET A 208 -2.78 -7.61 14.12
N MET A 209 -3.10 -8.89 14.29
CA MET A 209 -2.81 -9.62 15.53
C MET A 209 -1.31 -9.66 15.84
N VAL A 210 -0.49 -10.06 14.85
CA VAL A 210 0.97 -10.06 14.95
C VAL A 210 1.48 -8.67 15.32
N PHE A 211 0.92 -7.63 14.70
CA PHE A 211 1.27 -6.24 14.97
C PHE A 211 0.98 -5.81 16.41
N CYS A 212 -0.22 -6.16 16.91
CA CYS A 212 -0.64 -5.86 18.29
C CYS A 212 0.20 -6.59 19.34
N ILE A 213 0.50 -7.88 19.13
CA ILE A 213 1.38 -8.67 20.00
C ILE A 213 2.78 -8.03 20.05
N ASN A 214 3.31 -7.65 18.88
CA ASN A 214 4.62 -7.03 18.80
C ASN A 214 4.66 -5.66 19.50
N ARG A 215 3.59 -4.86 19.41
CA ARG A 215 3.47 -3.63 20.19
C ARG A 215 3.49 -3.90 21.68
N TRP A 216 2.69 -4.86 22.14
CA TRP A 216 2.61 -5.19 23.55
C TRP A 216 3.99 -5.57 24.10
N TYR A 217 4.76 -6.36 23.35
CA TYR A 217 6.14 -6.69 23.68
C TYR A 217 7.04 -5.44 23.79
N ASN A 218 7.02 -4.54 22.78
CA ASN A 218 7.85 -3.34 22.80
C ASN A 218 7.47 -2.37 23.94
N LEU A 219 6.18 -2.25 24.27
CA LEU A 219 5.72 -1.49 25.43
C LEU A 219 6.23 -2.10 26.74
N LYS A 220 6.22 -3.42 26.87
CA LYS A 220 6.77 -4.12 28.04
C LYS A 220 8.26 -3.82 28.21
N VAL A 221 9.05 -3.92 27.14
CA VAL A 221 10.48 -3.57 27.16
C VAL A 221 10.69 -2.13 27.63
N LEU A 222 9.91 -1.18 27.11
CA LEU A 222 10.03 0.23 27.52
C LEU A 222 9.67 0.46 29.00
N ARG A 223 8.63 -0.22 29.50
CA ARG A 223 8.24 -0.16 30.92
C ARG A 223 9.32 -0.73 31.84
N GLU A 224 10.00 -1.79 31.43
CA GLU A 224 11.12 -2.36 32.20
C GLU A 224 12.23 -1.31 32.39
N PHE A 225 12.59 -0.59 31.33
CA PHE A 225 13.55 0.53 31.42
C PHE A 225 13.12 1.64 32.39
N GLU A 226 11.83 1.94 32.47
CA GLU A 226 11.28 2.99 33.33
C GLU A 226 11.19 2.55 34.79
N GLN A 227 10.74 1.32 35.04
CA GLN A 227 10.51 0.80 36.39
C GLN A 227 11.79 0.32 37.06
N ARG A 228 12.74 -0.23 36.30
CA ARG A 228 13.96 -0.85 36.86
C ARG A 228 15.23 -0.40 36.15
N PRO A 229 15.55 0.91 36.14
CA PRO A 229 16.64 1.45 35.34
C PRO A 229 18.01 0.78 35.62
N ARG A 230 18.29 0.38 36.87
CA ARG A 230 19.55 -0.30 37.24
C ARG A 230 19.63 -1.74 36.72
N GLU A 231 18.54 -2.50 36.78
CA GLU A 231 18.49 -3.87 36.26
C GLU A 231 18.45 -3.86 34.74
N SER A 232 17.64 -2.96 34.16
CA SER A 232 17.55 -2.78 32.72
C SER A 232 18.86 -2.32 32.13
N ALA A 233 19.64 -1.46 32.78
CA ALA A 233 20.96 -1.08 32.29
C ALA A 233 21.93 -2.27 32.18
N LYS A 234 21.73 -3.34 32.96
CA LYS A 234 22.54 -4.57 32.86
C LYS A 234 22.15 -5.44 31.67
N HIS A 235 20.84 -5.56 31.39
CA HIS A 235 20.33 -6.47 30.35
C HIS A 235 20.04 -5.79 29.00
N TYR A 236 19.75 -4.50 29.04
CA TYR A 236 19.31 -3.70 27.91
C TYR A 236 20.18 -2.45 27.76
N THR A 237 20.83 -2.38 26.60
CA THR A 237 21.70 -1.27 26.24
C THR A 237 20.87 -0.09 25.69
N LEU A 238 21.48 1.09 25.61
CA LEU A 238 20.85 2.29 25.04
C LEU A 238 20.27 2.05 23.61
N PRO A 239 20.94 1.29 22.71
CA PRO A 239 20.36 0.89 21.42
C PRO A 239 19.02 0.15 21.52
N VAL A 240 18.84 -0.73 22.51
CA VAL A 240 17.56 -1.45 22.71
C VAL A 240 16.43 -0.45 22.97
N ARG A 241 16.68 0.58 23.78
CA ARG A 241 15.69 1.62 24.09
C ARG A 241 15.32 2.42 22.84
N PHE A 242 16.30 2.76 22.00
CA PHE A 242 16.04 3.47 20.74
C PHE A 242 15.24 2.62 19.76
N GLN A 243 15.60 1.35 19.59
CA GLN A 243 14.86 0.42 18.74
C GLN A 243 13.41 0.20 19.21
N ALA A 244 13.20 0.05 20.52
CA ALA A 244 11.85 -0.08 21.09
C ALA A 244 11.01 1.18 20.80
N LYS A 245 11.59 2.37 20.97
CA LYS A 245 10.92 3.64 20.63
C LYS A 245 10.64 3.76 19.13
N GLU A 246 11.56 3.35 18.27
CA GLU A 246 11.33 3.32 16.82
C GLU A 246 10.17 2.40 16.47
N ASN A 247 10.15 1.17 17.00
CA ASN A 247 9.08 0.20 16.77
C ASN A 247 7.70 0.75 17.21
N LEU A 248 7.63 1.50 18.32
CA LEU A 248 6.39 2.16 18.74
C LEU A 248 5.98 3.32 17.83
N ARG A 249 6.94 4.08 17.27
CA ARG A 249 6.63 5.11 16.26
C ARG A 249 6.10 4.48 14.97
N VAL A 250 6.69 3.37 14.53
CA VAL A 250 6.18 2.57 13.41
C VAL A 250 4.77 2.06 13.73
N PHE A 251 4.53 1.57 14.95
CA PHE A 251 3.18 1.17 15.37
C PHE A 251 2.16 2.29 15.17
N ASN A 252 2.45 3.49 15.65
CA ASN A 252 1.53 4.62 15.53
C ASN A 252 1.27 5.00 14.07
N LEU A 253 2.28 4.89 13.19
CA LEU A 253 2.12 5.10 11.76
C LEU A 253 1.22 4.04 11.14
N THR A 254 1.59 2.77 11.32
CA THR A 254 0.90 1.63 10.74
C THR A 254 -0.54 1.53 11.24
N ALA A 255 -0.82 1.83 12.50
CA ALA A 255 -2.19 1.87 13.03
C ALA A 255 -3.08 2.88 12.29
N ARG A 256 -2.56 4.08 11.95
CA ARG A 256 -3.30 5.06 11.14
C ARG A 256 -3.55 4.55 9.72
N VAL A 257 -2.54 3.94 9.11
CA VAL A 257 -2.66 3.31 7.79
C VAL A 257 -3.66 2.16 7.82
N PHE A 258 -3.69 1.35 8.88
CA PHE A 258 -4.68 0.28 9.07
C PHE A 258 -6.09 0.82 9.15
N VAL A 259 -6.34 1.84 9.97
CA VAL A 259 -7.70 2.42 10.10
C VAL A 259 -8.22 2.89 8.74
N VAL A 260 -7.38 3.59 7.99
CA VAL A 260 -7.74 4.09 6.65
C VAL A 260 -7.86 2.94 5.65
N GLY A 261 -6.93 1.98 5.66
CA GLY A 261 -6.97 0.82 4.78
C GLY A 261 -8.21 -0.05 5.00
N PHE A 262 -8.57 -0.33 6.26
CA PHE A 262 -9.79 -1.05 6.59
C PHE A 262 -11.05 -0.29 6.16
N PHE A 263 -11.07 1.04 6.33
CA PHE A 263 -12.16 1.85 5.82
C PHE A 263 -12.31 1.71 4.29
N LEU A 264 -11.21 1.78 3.53
CA LEU A 264 -11.24 1.58 2.08
C LEU A 264 -11.66 0.16 1.69
N ILE A 265 -11.23 -0.87 2.42
CA ILE A 265 -11.65 -2.26 2.19
C ILE A 265 -13.15 -2.44 2.43
N ILE A 266 -13.67 -1.91 3.54
CA ILE A 266 -15.10 -1.98 3.86
C ILE A 266 -15.91 -1.26 2.77
N LEU A 267 -15.49 -0.05 2.39
CA LEU A 267 -16.13 0.72 1.33
C LEU A 267 -16.12 -0.03 -0.01
N GLY A 268 -14.98 -0.62 -0.37
CA GLY A 268 -14.85 -1.45 -1.57
C GLY A 268 -15.75 -2.68 -1.52
N PHE A 269 -15.83 -3.36 -0.38
CA PHE A 269 -16.72 -4.49 -0.19
C PHE A 269 -18.20 -4.09 -0.31
N THR A 270 -18.59 -2.94 0.25
CA THR A 270 -19.94 -2.39 0.08
C THR A 270 -20.28 -2.16 -1.39
N PHE A 271 -19.37 -1.56 -2.17
CA PHE A 271 -19.56 -1.42 -3.61
C PHE A 271 -19.69 -2.78 -4.33
N CYS A 272 -18.81 -3.75 -4.02
CA CYS A 272 -18.91 -5.10 -4.58
C CYS A 272 -20.27 -5.75 -4.32
N VAL A 273 -20.80 -5.63 -3.09
CA VAL A 273 -22.11 -6.16 -2.72
C VAL A 273 -23.22 -5.46 -3.50
N MET A 274 -23.21 -4.12 -3.56
CA MET A 274 -24.21 -3.35 -4.31
C MET A 274 -24.24 -3.69 -5.80
N ILE A 275 -23.06 -3.87 -6.42
CA ILE A 275 -22.92 -4.25 -7.83
C ILE A 275 -23.40 -5.69 -8.04
N THR A 276 -22.98 -6.63 -7.19
CA THR A 276 -23.29 -8.06 -7.35
C THR A 276 -24.78 -8.37 -7.14
N PHE A 277 -25.45 -7.68 -6.22
CA PHE A 277 -26.87 -7.87 -5.94
C PHE A 277 -27.79 -6.89 -6.69
N GLU A 278 -27.27 -6.12 -7.65
CA GLU A 278 -28.04 -5.18 -8.46
C GLU A 278 -28.92 -4.23 -7.62
N TRP A 279 -28.42 -3.74 -6.48
CA TRP A 279 -29.22 -2.90 -5.56
C TRP A 279 -29.65 -1.57 -6.19
N ALA A 280 -28.86 -1.05 -7.13
CA ALA A 280 -29.14 0.19 -7.85
C ALA A 280 -28.70 0.07 -9.33
N PRO A 281 -29.46 -0.66 -10.17
CA PRO A 281 -29.06 -0.98 -11.54
C PRO A 281 -28.98 0.28 -12.42
N SER A 282 -29.78 1.31 -12.14
CA SER A 282 -29.71 2.60 -12.84
C SER A 282 -28.41 3.36 -12.62
N LEU A 283 -27.67 3.05 -11.55
CA LEU A 283 -26.39 3.67 -11.21
C LEU A 283 -25.21 2.70 -11.40
N GLU A 284 -25.41 1.55 -12.05
CA GLU A 284 -24.41 0.48 -12.13
C GLU A 284 -23.06 0.98 -12.65
N THR A 285 -23.02 1.64 -13.82
CA THR A 285 -21.78 2.20 -14.37
C THR A 285 -21.11 3.19 -13.42
N LEU A 286 -21.91 4.01 -12.70
CA LEU A 286 -21.36 4.96 -11.73
C LEU A 286 -20.77 4.25 -10.50
N LEU A 287 -21.44 3.21 -9.99
CA LEU A 287 -20.96 2.40 -8.88
C LEU A 287 -19.67 1.67 -9.24
N ILE A 288 -19.60 1.11 -10.45
CA ILE A 288 -18.39 0.46 -10.97
C ILE A 288 -17.27 1.48 -11.11
N PHE A 289 -17.55 2.65 -11.70
CA PHE A 289 -16.57 3.74 -11.82
C PHE A 289 -16.02 4.16 -10.45
N CYS A 290 -16.88 4.34 -9.46
CA CYS A 290 -16.48 4.65 -8.08
C CYS A 290 -15.64 3.54 -7.44
N PHE A 291 -16.02 2.29 -7.62
CA PHE A 291 -15.29 1.14 -7.10
C PHE A 291 -13.89 1.01 -7.72
N GLU A 292 -13.79 1.10 -9.04
CA GLU A 292 -12.49 1.03 -9.73
C GLU A 292 -11.58 2.19 -9.31
N ASN A 293 -12.13 3.40 -9.20
CA ASN A 293 -11.39 4.57 -8.74
C ASN A 293 -11.02 4.49 -7.26
N LEU A 294 -11.82 3.85 -6.41
CA LEU A 294 -11.46 3.60 -5.02
C LEU A 294 -10.17 2.77 -4.93
N ILE A 295 -10.05 1.74 -5.77
CA ILE A 295 -8.86 0.88 -5.80
C ILE A 295 -7.70 1.61 -6.49
N HIS A 296 -7.94 2.22 -7.65
CA HIS A 296 -6.89 2.84 -8.45
C HIS A 296 -6.36 4.12 -7.80
N LEU A 297 -7.21 5.01 -7.31
CA LEU A 297 -6.82 6.31 -6.74
C LEU A 297 -6.56 6.23 -5.22
N ASN A 298 -6.53 5.04 -4.62
CA ASN A 298 -6.20 4.85 -3.20
C ASN A 298 -4.94 5.60 -2.72
N PRO A 299 -3.87 5.80 -3.55
CA PRO A 299 -2.67 6.44 -3.03
C PRO A 299 -2.88 7.92 -2.73
N LEU A 300 -3.93 8.57 -3.26
CA LEU A 300 -4.31 9.93 -2.82
C LEU A 300 -4.54 9.98 -1.31
N ILE A 301 -5.10 8.91 -0.75
CA ILE A 301 -5.42 8.82 0.67
C ILE A 301 -4.26 8.15 1.41
N ILE A 302 -3.82 6.96 0.96
CA ILE A 302 -2.81 6.16 1.66
C ILE A 302 -1.46 6.88 1.72
N ASN A 303 -0.97 7.43 0.60
CA ASN A 303 0.32 8.13 0.61
C ASN A 303 0.23 9.45 1.40
N ALA A 304 -0.92 10.12 1.39
CA ALA A 304 -1.13 11.32 2.21
C ALA A 304 -1.03 10.98 3.70
N VAL A 305 -1.74 9.94 4.14
CA VAL A 305 -1.68 9.46 5.54
C VAL A 305 -0.26 9.06 5.90
N LEU A 306 0.43 8.34 5.03
CA LEU A 306 1.80 7.88 5.24
C LEU A 306 2.80 9.04 5.40
N ILE A 307 2.83 9.96 4.43
CA ILE A 307 3.79 11.07 4.39
C ILE A 307 3.49 12.10 5.49
N LEU A 308 2.22 12.44 5.71
CA LEU A 308 1.83 13.44 6.71
C LEU A 308 1.97 12.92 8.14
N SER A 309 1.91 11.60 8.35
CA SER A 309 2.04 11.01 9.68
C SER A 309 3.46 11.03 10.24
N VAL A 310 4.47 11.23 9.39
CA VAL A 310 5.88 11.22 9.78
C VAL A 310 6.47 12.60 9.54
N SER A 311 6.85 13.30 10.61
CA SER A 311 7.35 14.68 10.56
C SER A 311 8.55 14.86 9.61
N THR A 312 9.44 13.87 9.54
CA THR A 312 10.59 13.88 8.62
C THR A 312 10.15 13.89 7.16
N TRP A 313 9.08 13.16 6.81
CA TRP A 313 8.57 13.07 5.45
C TRP A 313 7.67 14.25 5.11
N SER A 314 6.78 14.64 6.03
CA SER A 314 5.87 15.78 5.82
C SER A 314 6.63 17.09 5.61
N LYS A 315 7.70 17.34 6.36
CA LYS A 315 8.58 18.52 6.17
C LYS A 315 9.36 18.48 4.86
N ALA A 316 9.60 17.29 4.29
CA ALA A 316 10.31 17.14 3.02
C ALA A 316 9.41 17.37 1.80
N LEU A 317 8.09 17.21 1.94
CA LEU A 317 7.14 17.30 0.85
C LEU A 317 7.16 18.66 0.12
N PRO A 318 7.09 19.83 0.80
CA PRO A 318 7.15 21.14 0.13
C PRO A 318 8.50 21.40 -0.56
N ASN A 319 9.57 20.81 -0.03
CA ASN A 319 10.93 20.99 -0.54
C ASN A 319 11.25 20.07 -1.73
N SER A 320 10.37 19.13 -2.07
CA SER A 320 10.58 18.25 -3.22
C SER A 320 10.54 19.06 -4.52
N ARG A 321 11.56 18.88 -5.37
CA ARG A 321 11.64 19.56 -6.69
C ARG A 321 10.42 19.28 -7.55
N LEU A 322 9.87 18.06 -7.50
CA LEU A 322 8.68 17.66 -8.26
C LEU A 322 7.43 18.39 -7.75
N PHE A 323 7.26 18.46 -6.42
CA PHE A 323 6.14 19.18 -5.81
C PHE A 323 6.26 20.69 -6.06
N ARG A 324 7.47 21.26 -6.02
CA ARG A 324 7.74 22.68 -6.31
C ARG A 324 7.53 23.04 -7.78
N LYS A 325 7.66 22.10 -8.72
CA LYS A 325 7.35 22.34 -10.14
C LYS A 325 5.84 22.39 -10.40
N ILE A 326 5.05 21.65 -9.62
CA ILE A 326 3.59 21.57 -9.76
C ILE A 326 2.89 22.65 -8.94
N SER A 327 3.35 22.86 -7.71
CA SER A 327 2.86 23.93 -6.86
C SER A 327 3.59 25.22 -7.22
N LEU A 328 2.85 26.22 -7.70
CA LEU A 328 3.33 27.63 -7.80
C LEU A 328 3.58 28.25 -6.39
N ILE A 329 3.75 27.43 -5.36
CA ILE A 329 3.95 27.86 -3.98
C ILE A 329 5.41 28.30 -3.85
N LYS A 330 5.61 29.62 -3.72
CA LYS A 330 6.86 30.20 -3.22
C LYS A 330 7.05 29.74 -1.77
N VAL A 331 7.72 28.60 -1.58
CA VAL A 331 8.18 28.18 -0.25
C VAL A 331 9.17 29.24 0.24
N HIS A 332 8.78 30.00 1.25
CA HIS A 332 9.70 30.91 1.93
C HIS A 332 10.83 30.09 2.55
N PRO A 333 12.08 30.57 2.51
CA PRO A 333 13.20 29.87 3.11
C PRO A 333 12.84 29.54 4.57
N ILE A 334 13.03 28.28 4.93
CA ILE A 334 12.86 27.79 6.30
C ILE A 334 13.81 28.62 7.15
N VAL A 335 13.27 29.61 7.86
CA VAL A 335 13.96 30.25 8.97
C VAL A 335 14.33 29.11 9.92
N PRO A 336 15.63 28.92 10.25
CA PRO A 336 16.03 27.85 11.15
C PRO A 336 15.17 27.97 12.40
N ASN A 337 14.42 26.90 12.69
CA ASN A 337 13.49 26.90 13.81
C ASN A 337 14.36 27.04 15.07
N HIS A 338 14.40 28.24 15.65
CA HIS A 338 15.25 28.56 16.80
C HIS A 338 15.07 27.52 17.93
N SER A 339 13.89 26.90 18.03
CA SER A 339 13.61 25.83 18.99
C SER A 339 14.46 24.56 18.79
N GLN A 340 14.74 24.16 17.55
CA GLN A 340 15.51 22.93 17.29
C GLN A 340 17.00 23.15 17.54
N GLN A 341 17.50 24.34 17.21
CA GLN A 341 18.88 24.72 17.50
C GLN A 341 19.07 24.90 19.01
N GLN A 342 18.13 25.56 19.71
CA GLN A 342 18.10 25.64 21.16
C GLN A 342 18.01 24.26 21.84
N GLU A 343 17.17 23.34 21.36
CA GLU A 343 17.13 21.95 21.89
C GLU A 343 18.46 21.23 21.69
N THR A 344 19.08 21.42 20.53
CA THR A 344 20.39 20.82 20.20
C THR A 344 21.49 21.38 21.09
N ASP A 345 21.53 22.71 21.25
CA ASP A 345 22.48 23.40 22.12
C ASP A 345 22.24 23.05 23.60
N THR A 346 20.98 22.88 24.02
CA THR A 346 20.63 22.43 25.38
C THR A 346 21.08 20.99 25.61
N TYR A 347 20.89 20.10 24.64
CA TYR A 347 21.33 18.71 24.73
C TYR A 347 22.86 18.60 24.77
N PHE A 348 23.58 19.32 23.91
CA PHE A 348 25.05 19.29 23.89
C PHE A 348 25.67 20.01 25.10
N SER A 349 25.07 21.08 25.61
CA SER A 349 25.53 21.72 26.86
C SER A 349 25.29 20.83 28.08
N GLN A 350 24.15 20.12 28.16
CA GLN A 350 23.94 19.11 29.18
C GLN A 350 24.97 17.99 29.08
N LEU A 351 25.23 17.47 27.87
CA LEU A 351 26.25 16.45 27.65
C LEU A 351 27.63 16.95 28.11
N HIS A 352 28.02 18.16 27.70
CA HIS A 352 29.28 18.79 28.08
C HIS A 352 29.42 18.90 29.60
N SER A 353 28.38 19.40 30.29
CA SER A 353 28.39 19.54 31.75
C SER A 353 28.52 18.20 32.49
N VAL A 354 27.96 17.13 31.95
CA VAL A 354 28.08 15.77 32.49
C VAL A 354 29.50 15.22 32.29
N TRP A 355 30.13 15.54 31.16
CA TRP A 355 31.51 15.15 30.88
C TRP A 355 32.52 15.91 31.76
N GLU A 356 32.39 17.23 31.91
CA GLU A 356 33.28 18.01 32.79
C GLU A 356 33.16 17.61 34.27
N LYS A 357 31.94 17.33 34.74
CA LYS A 357 31.73 16.80 36.10
C LYS A 357 32.41 15.45 36.32
N LYS A 358 32.61 14.65 35.26
CA LYS A 358 33.37 13.39 35.35
C LYS A 358 34.88 13.60 35.32
N VAL A 359 35.37 14.64 34.64
CA VAL A 359 36.80 14.96 34.59
C VAL A 359 37.29 15.50 35.94
N ASN A 360 36.46 16.25 36.66
CA ASN A 360 36.84 16.84 37.97
C ASN A 360 36.73 15.87 39.17
N VAL A 361 36.55 14.57 38.94
CA VAL A 361 36.49 13.53 40.00
C VAL A 361 37.62 12.48 39.84
N LEU A 362 38.65 12.81 39.06
CA LEU A 362 39.96 12.15 39.06
C LEU A 362 41.00 13.16 39.53
#